data_AF-A0A2E8FHZ1-F1
#
_entry.id   AF-A0A2E8FHZ1-F1
#
_cell.length_a   1.000
_cell.length_b   1.000
_cell.length_c   1.000
_cell.angle_alpha   90.00
_cell.angle_beta   90.00
_cell.angle_gamma   90.00
#
_symmetry.space_group_name_H-M   'P 1'
#
loop_
_entity.id
_entity.type
_entity.pdbx_description
1 polymer ?
#
loop_
_entity_poly.entity_id
_entity_poly.type
_entity_poly.pdbx_seq_one_letter_code
_entity_poly.pdbx_strand_id
1 'polypeptide(L)'
;MRAAIIAVSLVPFMYYATLDGIFHFRGRRVSLAEHLVHVAIGLTLAIVFAAAATGNQTVLLVSLFCFLVVGSLDEFIWHHDLPATESDLHAKEHLALLIFLAVTLLLDSPLVSLP
;
A
#
# COMPACT_ATOMS: atom_id res chain seq x y z
N MET A 1 6.40 20.69 -6.65
CA MET A 1 5.56 20.58 -5.43
C MET A 1 4.83 19.24 -5.34
N ARG A 2 4.10 18.82 -6.40
CA ARG A 2 3.39 17.51 -6.49
C ARG A 2 4.19 16.30 -5.97
N ALA A 3 5.39 16.07 -6.52
CA ALA A 3 6.21 14.92 -6.13
C ALA A 3 6.59 14.92 -4.63
N ALA A 4 6.81 16.09 -4.03
CA ALA A 4 7.08 16.21 -2.61
C ALA A 4 5.84 15.87 -1.76
N ILE A 5 4.66 16.31 -2.18
CA ILE A 5 3.39 15.96 -1.50
C ILE A 5 3.15 14.45 -1.57
N ILE A 6 3.36 13.82 -2.74
CA ILE A 6 3.25 12.37 -2.93
C ILE A 6 4.25 11.62 -2.04
N ALA A 7 5.50 12.08 -1.99
CA ALA A 7 6.52 11.44 -1.16
C ALA A 7 6.19 11.54 0.34
N VAL A 8 5.67 12.70 0.79
CA VAL A 8 5.28 12.89 2.20
C VAL A 8 4.01 12.09 2.54
N SER A 9 3.02 12.02 1.65
CA SER A 9 1.80 11.25 1.89
C SER A 9 2.05 9.73 1.95
N LEU A 10 3.16 9.27 1.40
CA LEU A 10 3.60 7.87 1.48
C LEU A 10 4.20 7.49 2.85
N VAL A 11 4.72 8.46 3.62
CA VAL A 11 5.44 8.19 4.87
C VAL A 11 4.61 7.39 5.90
N PRO A 12 3.33 7.73 6.17
CA PRO A 12 2.52 6.96 7.11
C PRO A 12 2.34 5.50 6.68
N PHE A 13 2.16 5.24 5.38
CA PHE A 13 2.05 3.89 4.84
C PHE A 13 3.34 3.10 5.08
N MET A 14 4.50 3.68 4.73
CA MET A 14 5.80 3.03 4.92
C MET A 14 6.09 2.71 6.39
N TYR A 15 5.67 3.60 7.30
CA TYR A 15 5.80 3.37 8.74
C TYR A 15 4.99 2.15 9.20
N TYR A 16 3.71 2.07 8.87
CA TYR A 16 2.86 0.94 9.27
C TYR A 16 3.24 -0.36 8.57
N ALA A 17 3.49 -0.34 7.25
CA ALA A 17 3.96 -1.51 6.50
C ALA A 17 5.27 -2.09 7.04
N THR A 18 6.18 -1.22 7.52
CA THR A 18 7.43 -1.68 8.16
C THR A 18 7.16 -2.36 9.50
N LEU A 19 6.29 -1.78 10.32
CA LEU A 19 5.93 -2.35 11.62
C LEU A 19 5.18 -3.68 11.45
N ASP A 20 4.30 -3.78 10.46
CA ASP A 20 3.57 -5.00 10.11
C ASP A 20 4.53 -6.09 9.63
N GLY A 21 5.41 -5.76 8.69
CA GLY A 21 6.46 -6.66 8.25
C GLY A 21 7.34 -7.16 9.40
N ILE A 22 7.73 -6.29 10.35
CA ILE A 22 8.47 -6.72 11.54
C ILE A 22 7.65 -7.73 12.38
N PHE A 23 6.35 -7.51 12.53
CA PHE A 23 5.47 -8.43 13.25
C PHE A 23 5.36 -9.78 12.54
N HIS A 24 5.31 -9.80 11.20
CA HIS A 24 5.33 -11.02 10.40
C HIS A 24 6.62 -11.85 10.54
N PHE A 25 7.75 -11.25 10.91
CA PHE A 25 9.00 -11.98 11.16
C PHE A 25 9.21 -12.36 12.63
N ARG A 26 8.69 -11.55 13.57
CA ARG A 26 9.00 -11.68 15.01
C ARG A 26 7.82 -12.14 15.86
N GLY A 27 6.60 -11.72 15.51
CA GLY A 27 5.36 -11.98 16.25
C GLY A 27 4.61 -13.21 15.72
N ARG A 28 4.63 -13.43 14.40
CA ARG A 28 4.04 -14.60 13.74
C ARG A 28 5.13 -15.31 12.91
N ARG A 29 5.02 -16.63 12.72
CA ARG A 29 5.90 -17.39 11.82
C ARG A 29 5.12 -17.68 10.54
N VAL A 30 5.16 -16.75 9.60
CA VAL A 30 4.43 -16.86 8.33
C VAL A 30 5.04 -17.90 7.41
N SER A 31 4.22 -18.39 6.48
CA SER A 31 4.65 -19.39 5.49
C SER A 31 5.50 -18.77 4.37
N LEU A 32 6.29 -19.58 3.65
CA LEU A 32 6.99 -19.10 2.45
C LEU A 32 6.02 -18.58 1.39
N ALA A 33 4.84 -19.20 1.27
CA ALA A 33 3.83 -18.77 0.31
C ALA A 33 3.31 -17.35 0.62
N GLU A 34 3.04 -17.06 1.88
CA GLU A 34 2.65 -15.73 2.38
C GLU A 34 3.75 -14.69 2.09
N HIS A 35 5.02 -15.03 2.34
CA HIS A 35 6.13 -14.16 1.97
C HIS A 35 6.20 -13.86 0.46
N LEU A 36 5.94 -14.83 -0.41
CA LEU A 36 5.92 -14.59 -1.85
C LEU A 36 4.77 -13.67 -2.25
N VAL A 37 3.61 -13.81 -1.61
CA VAL A 37 2.46 -12.91 -1.81
C VAL A 37 2.79 -11.49 -1.33
N HIS A 38 3.41 -11.33 -0.17
CA HIS A 38 3.87 -10.03 0.33
C HIS A 38 4.92 -9.38 -0.59
N VAL A 39 5.84 -10.16 -1.17
CA VAL A 39 6.76 -9.64 -2.19
C VAL A 39 6.01 -9.16 -3.42
N ALA A 40 5.01 -9.90 -3.89
CA ALA A 40 4.18 -9.46 -5.01
C ALA A 40 3.39 -8.17 -4.68
N ILE A 41 2.82 -8.07 -3.47
CA ILE A 41 2.18 -6.86 -2.96
C ILE A 41 3.16 -5.69 -2.95
N GLY A 42 4.33 -5.86 -2.33
CA GLY A 42 5.37 -4.83 -2.25
C GLY A 42 5.83 -4.35 -3.63
N LEU A 43 5.99 -5.26 -4.59
CA LEU A 43 6.32 -4.92 -5.99
C LEU A 43 5.20 -4.13 -6.67
N THR A 44 3.94 -4.56 -6.54
CA THR A 44 2.81 -3.82 -7.13
C THR A 44 2.69 -2.41 -6.54
N LEU A 45 2.86 -2.26 -5.23
CA LEU A 45 2.85 -0.96 -4.55
C LEU A 45 4.03 -0.07 -4.94
N ALA A 46 5.24 -0.64 -5.09
CA ALA A 46 6.38 0.11 -5.59
C ALA A 46 6.12 0.69 -7.00
N ILE A 47 5.45 -0.07 -7.88
CA ILE A 47 5.04 0.42 -9.20
C ILE A 47 3.95 1.48 -9.08
N VAL A 48 2.95 1.31 -8.20
CA VAL A 48 1.94 2.34 -7.91
C VAL A 48 2.60 3.65 -7.50
N PHE A 49 3.59 3.61 -6.60
CA PHE A 49 4.29 4.80 -6.13
C PHE A 49 5.12 5.46 -7.23
N ALA A 50 5.84 4.68 -8.03
CA ALA A 50 6.59 5.20 -9.17
C ALA A 50 5.67 5.83 -10.24
N ALA A 51 4.54 5.18 -10.54
CA ALA A 51 3.53 5.68 -11.47
C ALA A 51 2.85 6.96 -10.96
N ALA A 52 2.52 7.01 -9.66
CA ALA A 52 2.00 8.19 -8.99
C ALA A 52 2.98 9.37 -9.11
N ALA A 53 4.26 9.14 -8.79
CA ALA A 53 5.30 10.17 -8.85
C ALA A 53 5.50 10.73 -10.27
N THR A 54 5.41 9.88 -11.30
CA THR A 54 5.57 10.26 -12.71
C THR A 54 4.28 10.74 -13.39
N GLY A 55 3.13 10.64 -12.72
CA GLY A 55 1.83 11.02 -13.28
C GLY A 55 1.29 10.05 -14.33
N ASN A 56 1.82 8.82 -14.42
CA ASN A 56 1.39 7.82 -15.39
C ASN A 56 0.13 7.09 -14.90
N GLN A 57 -1.04 7.68 -15.21
CA GLN A 57 -2.35 7.17 -14.77
C GLN A 57 -2.65 5.74 -15.25
N THR A 58 -2.27 5.40 -16.48
CA THR A 58 -2.52 4.05 -17.02
C THR A 58 -1.77 3.00 -16.21
N VAL A 59 -0.47 3.21 -15.96
CA VAL A 59 0.33 2.28 -15.15
C VAL A 59 -0.19 2.24 -13.72
N LEU A 60 -0.51 3.39 -13.12
CA LEU A 60 -1.06 3.47 -11.77
C LEU A 60 -2.33 2.62 -11.62
N LEU A 61 -3.30 2.75 -12.53
CA LEU A 61 -4.56 2.01 -12.48
C LEU A 61 -4.37 0.50 -12.67
N VAL A 62 -3.52 0.10 -13.62
CA VAL A 62 -3.20 -1.32 -13.83
C VAL A 62 -2.52 -1.91 -12.60
N SER A 63 -1.54 -1.21 -12.03
CA SER A 63 -0.84 -1.68 -10.83
C SER A 63 -1.73 -1.71 -9.60
N LEU A 64 -2.67 -0.76 -9.45
CA LEU A 64 -3.69 -0.81 -8.40
C LEU A 64 -4.63 -2.00 -8.56
N PHE A 65 -5.02 -2.35 -9.79
CA PHE A 65 -5.82 -3.53 -10.03
C PHE A 65 -5.06 -4.82 -9.65
N CYS A 66 -3.78 -4.93 -10.04
CA CYS A 66 -2.94 -6.05 -9.62
C CYS A 66 -2.78 -6.12 -8.10
N PHE A 67 -2.52 -4.98 -7.44
CA PHE A 67 -2.46 -4.88 -5.98
C PHE A 67 -3.77 -5.34 -5.35
N LEU A 68 -4.93 -4.90 -5.86
CA LEU A 68 -6.23 -5.30 -5.34
C LEU A 68 -6.43 -6.81 -5.42
N VAL A 69 -6.07 -7.43 -6.55
CA VAL A 69 -6.21 -8.89 -6.73
C VAL A 69 -5.31 -9.65 -5.76
N VAL A 70 -4.02 -9.29 -5.68
CA VAL A 70 -3.06 -10.00 -4.81
C VAL A 70 -3.33 -9.72 -3.33
N GLY A 71 -3.62 -8.47 -2.96
CA GLY A 71 -3.98 -8.09 -1.59
C GLY A 71 -5.28 -8.73 -1.13
N SER A 72 -6.30 -8.83 -1.99
CA SER A 72 -7.54 -9.56 -1.62
C SER A 72 -7.29 -11.04 -1.37
N LEU A 73 -6.37 -11.65 -2.13
CA LEU A 73 -5.97 -13.04 -1.91
C LEU A 73 -5.26 -13.20 -0.56
N ASP A 74 -4.38 -12.26 -0.23
CA ASP A 74 -3.67 -12.21 1.05
C ASP A 74 -4.64 -12.12 2.24
N GLU A 75 -5.58 -11.18 2.14
CA GLU A 75 -6.63 -10.99 3.13
C GLU A 75 -7.47 -12.25 3.37
N PHE A 76 -7.90 -12.88 2.28
CA PHE A 76 -8.79 -14.03 2.36
C PHE A 76 -8.09 -15.27 2.90
N ILE A 77 -6.85 -15.54 2.48
CA ILE A 77 -6.15 -16.78 2.84
C ILE A 77 -5.41 -16.66 4.16
N TRP A 78 -4.66 -15.58 4.39
CA TRP A 78 -3.72 -15.49 5.51
C TRP A 78 -4.14 -14.50 6.61
N HIS A 79 -4.88 -13.43 6.28
CA HIS A 79 -5.22 -12.38 7.26
C HIS A 79 -6.66 -12.44 7.84
N HIS A 80 -7.48 -13.42 7.48
CA HIS A 80 -8.85 -13.50 8.00
C HIS A 80 -8.94 -13.69 9.53
N ASP A 81 -7.89 -14.25 10.16
CA ASP A 81 -7.82 -14.52 11.60
C ASP A 81 -6.56 -13.91 12.27
N LEU A 82 -6.20 -12.68 11.89
CA LEU A 82 -5.06 -11.99 12.50
C LEU A 82 -5.27 -11.76 14.01
N PRO A 83 -4.21 -11.92 14.84
CA PRO A 83 -4.19 -11.41 16.20
C PRO A 83 -4.60 -9.93 16.25
N ALA A 84 -5.36 -9.53 17.28
CA ALA A 84 -5.90 -8.17 17.38
C ALA A 84 -4.85 -7.06 17.25
N THR A 85 -3.63 -7.28 17.73
CA THR A 85 -2.52 -6.33 17.62
C THR A 85 -2.02 -6.14 16.19
N GLU A 86 -1.99 -7.23 15.41
CA GLU A 86 -1.59 -7.22 14.00
C GLU A 86 -2.73 -6.65 13.15
N SER A 87 -3.98 -7.05 13.43
CA SER A 87 -5.17 -6.51 12.75
C SER A 87 -5.31 -4.99 12.88
N ASP A 88 -5.07 -4.41 14.06
CA ASP A 88 -5.08 -2.94 14.24
C ASP A 88 -3.96 -2.25 13.44
N LEU A 89 -2.80 -2.87 13.36
CA LEU A 89 -1.65 -2.34 12.64
C LEU A 89 -1.88 -2.40 11.12
N HIS A 90 -2.43 -3.51 10.66
CA HIS A 90 -2.84 -3.74 9.27
C HIS A 90 -3.96 -2.79 8.82
N ALA A 91 -4.94 -2.53 9.68
CA ALA A 91 -5.99 -1.54 9.40
C ALA A 91 -5.42 -0.12 9.23
N LYS A 92 -4.42 0.25 10.04
CA LYS A 92 -3.71 1.54 9.92
C LYS A 92 -2.89 1.62 8.64
N GLU A 93 -2.26 0.53 8.24
CA GLU A 93 -1.58 0.43 6.95
C GLU A 93 -2.55 0.67 5.78
N HIS A 94 -3.68 -0.02 5.75
CA HIS A 94 -4.71 0.17 4.72
C HIS A 94 -5.25 1.60 4.69
N LEU A 95 -5.54 2.19 5.86
CA LEU A 95 -5.99 3.59 5.94
C LEU A 95 -4.92 4.56 5.42
N ALA A 96 -3.65 4.34 5.77
CA ALA A 96 -2.55 5.17 5.28
C ALA A 96 -2.38 5.06 3.76
N LEU A 97 -2.51 3.86 3.18
CA LEU A 97 -2.51 3.66 1.73
C LEU A 97 -3.69 4.39 1.07
N LEU A 98 -4.88 4.30 1.65
CA LEU A 98 -6.06 5.00 1.13
C LEU A 98 -5.88 6.51 1.13
N ILE A 99 -5.31 7.08 2.20
CA ILE A 99 -4.97 8.51 2.27
C ILE A 99 -3.96 8.88 1.18
N PHE A 100 -2.90 8.08 1.00
CA PHE A 100 -1.93 8.28 -0.08
C PHE A 100 -2.59 8.31 -1.46
N LEU A 101 -3.49 7.36 -1.75
CA LEU A 101 -4.22 7.29 -3.01
C LEU A 101 -5.17 8.49 -3.19
N ALA A 102 -5.90 8.86 -2.14
CA ALA A 102 -6.78 10.03 -2.17
C ALA A 102 -5.99 11.32 -2.45
N VAL A 103 -4.84 11.51 -1.82
CA VAL A 103 -3.93 12.64 -2.09
C VAL A 103 -3.47 12.60 -3.56
N THR A 104 -3.01 11.46 -4.05
CA THR A 104 -2.54 11.31 -5.44
C THR A 104 -3.63 11.68 -6.45
N LEU A 105 -4.83 11.12 -6.29
CA LEU A 105 -5.97 11.39 -7.18
C LEU A 105 -6.43 12.85 -7.08
N LEU A 106 -6.41 13.44 -5.88
CA LEU A 106 -6.78 14.84 -5.68
C LEU A 106 -5.81 15.80 -6.37
N LEU A 107 -4.51 15.51 -6.35
CA LEU A 107 -3.48 16.31 -7.03
C LEU A 107 -3.59 16.27 -8.56
N ASP A 108 -4.17 15.21 -9.11
CA ASP A 108 -4.39 15.04 -10.54
C ASP A 108 -5.81 15.43 -10.97
N SER A 109 -6.65 15.87 -10.02
CA SER A 109 -8.02 16.30 -10.26
C SER A 109 -8.07 17.72 -10.82
N PRO A 110 -9.00 18.02 -11.75
CA PRO A 110 -9.25 19.39 -12.21
C PRO A 110 -9.73 20.33 -11.09
N LEU A 111 -10.14 19.79 -9.93
CA LEU A 111 -10.57 20.56 -8.76
C LEU A 111 -9.41 21.20 -8.00
N VAL A 112 -8.18 20.71 -8.19
CA VAL A 112 -6.99 21.22 -7.50
C VAL A 112 -5.96 21.62 -8.56
N SER A 113 -6.01 22.89 -8.95
CA SER A 113 -4.96 23.51 -9.76
C SER A 113 -3.81 23.93 -8.82
N LEU A 114 -2.81 23.07 -8.63
CA LEU A 114 -1.55 23.51 -8.07
C LEU A 114 -0.76 24.28 -9.15
N PRO A 115 -0.22 25.47 -8.86
CA PRO A 115 0.66 26.20 -9.77
C PRO A 115 1.97 25.45 -10.05
#